data_AF-A0A8J5SFA0-F1
#
_entry.id   AF-A0A8J5SFA0-F1
#
_cell.length_a   1.000
_cell.length_b   1.000
_cell.length_c   1.000
_cell.angle_alpha   90.00
_cell.angle_beta   90.00
_cell.angle_gamma   90.00
#
_symmetry.space_group_name_H-M   'P 1'
#
loop_
_entity.id
_entity.type
_entity.pdbx_description
1 polymer ?
#
loop_
_entity_poly.entity_id
_entity_poly.type
_entity_poly.pdbx_seq_one_letter_code
_entity_poly.pdbx_strand_id
1 'polypeptide(L)'
;MGRTERKERCLPANLLREIYEAMSEVVERRMSSGGGGAVFFEASSSGLADVPMQASPLSQLQPRPLEPEATNCSSGSPERKRRRSSLDNQAGGSTPAPGRHGHQQHQGNDDVHADDDDDDAMAGAIGRCAAILSVALESRDAAEERRHREVMAAEERRGRARQARRDASEQCVTGLAAAVSQLAGSMLALAAKRRAPAAPK
;
A
#
# COMPACT_ATOMS: atom_id res chain seq x y z
N MET A 1 1.08 0.56 5.56
CA MET A 1 1.99 1.50 4.86
C MET A 1 2.89 0.74 3.90
N GLY A 2 2.72 0.96 2.59
CA GLY A 2 3.52 0.30 1.54
C GLY A 2 4.97 0.79 1.49
N ARG A 3 5.86 0.05 0.81
CA ARG A 3 7.29 0.46 0.66
C ARG A 3 7.44 1.80 -0.09
N THR A 4 6.54 2.11 -1.01
CA THR A 4 6.53 3.35 -1.80
C THR A 4 6.09 4.55 -0.96
N GLU A 5 5.03 4.40 -0.18
CA GLU A 5 4.48 5.42 0.73
C GLU A 5 5.48 5.84 1.83
N ARG A 6 6.32 4.90 2.30
CA ARG A 6 7.40 5.21 3.26
C ARG A 6 8.52 6.05 2.65
N LYS A 7 8.78 5.87 1.36
CA LYS A 7 9.84 6.55 0.63
C LYS A 7 9.48 8.02 0.36
N GLU A 8 8.20 8.29 0.11
CA GLU A 8 7.65 9.67 -0.03
C GLU A 8 7.68 10.46 1.29
N ARG A 9 7.66 9.77 2.43
CA ARG A 9 7.77 10.37 3.76
C ARG A 9 9.20 10.37 4.33
N CYS A 10 10.20 9.96 3.53
CA CYS A 10 11.60 9.81 3.95
C CYS A 10 11.79 8.99 5.24
N LEU A 11 10.90 8.03 5.51
CA LEU A 11 10.93 7.27 6.76
C LEU A 11 11.99 6.16 6.68
N PRO A 12 12.86 6.02 7.70
CA PRO A 12 13.85 4.96 7.73
C PRO A 12 13.17 3.58 7.69
N ALA A 13 13.72 2.67 6.90
CA ALA A 13 13.11 1.36 6.60
C ALA A 13 12.90 0.46 7.84
N ASN A 14 13.51 0.82 8.98
CA ASN A 14 13.58 0.04 10.20
C ASN A 14 12.85 0.63 11.41
N LEU A 15 12.07 1.70 11.25
CA LEU A 15 11.40 2.37 12.38
C LEU A 15 10.59 1.41 13.25
N LEU A 16 9.84 0.48 12.64
CA LEU A 16 9.05 -0.51 13.38
C LEU A 16 9.94 -1.47 14.20
N ARG A 17 11.10 -1.85 13.66
CA ARG A 17 12.07 -2.72 14.35
C ARG A 17 12.70 -2.00 15.53
N GLU A 18 13.11 -0.75 15.33
CA GLU A 18 13.70 0.11 16.36
C GLU A 18 12.72 0.38 17.52
N ILE A 19 11.44 0.61 17.22
CA ILE A 19 10.40 0.78 18.25
C ILE A 19 10.24 -0.50 19.08
N TYR A 20 10.19 -1.67 18.44
CA TYR A 20 10.07 -2.94 19.16
C TYR A 20 11.28 -3.20 20.07
N GLU A 21 12.50 -2.91 19.57
CA GLU A 21 13.75 -3.07 20.32
C GLU A 21 13.81 -2.14 21.54
N ALA A 22 13.42 -0.88 21.38
CA ALA A 22 13.34 0.09 22.48
C ALA A 22 12.28 -0.31 23.52
N MET A 23 11.11 -0.80 23.09
CA MET A 23 10.08 -1.28 24.01
C MET A 23 10.51 -2.54 24.76
N SER A 24 11.20 -3.48 24.10
CA SER A 24 11.76 -4.67 24.77
C SER A 24 12.80 -4.28 25.79
N GLU A 25 13.68 -3.32 25.48
CA GLU A 25 14.69 -2.85 26.42
C GLU A 25 14.07 -2.22 27.68
N VAL A 26 12.97 -1.47 27.54
CA VAL A 26 12.24 -0.90 28.70
C VAL A 26 11.59 -1.99 29.54
N VAL A 27 10.99 -3.00 28.91
CA VAL A 27 10.37 -4.14 29.61
C VAL A 27 11.43 -4.98 30.33
N GLU A 28 12.53 -5.30 29.65
CA GLU A 28 13.66 -6.03 30.24
C GLU A 28 14.32 -5.24 31.36
N ARG A 29 14.50 -3.93 31.21
CA ARG A 29 14.99 -3.05 32.28
C ARG A 29 14.04 -3.03 33.47
N ARG A 30 12.72 -3.04 33.26
CA ARG A 30 11.73 -3.15 34.36
C ARG A 30 11.78 -4.52 35.04
N MET A 31 11.97 -5.60 34.28
CA MET A 31 12.02 -6.97 34.81
C MET A 31 13.35 -7.28 35.51
N SER A 32 14.47 -6.74 35.02
CA SER A 32 15.80 -6.89 35.62
C SER A 32 16.05 -5.89 36.75
N SER A 33 15.36 -4.74 36.81
CA SER A 33 15.51 -3.72 37.86
C SER A 33 14.41 -3.77 38.94
N GLY A 34 13.52 -4.77 38.92
CA GLY A 34 12.27 -4.75 39.68
C GLY A 34 11.99 -6.01 40.49
N GLY A 35 12.93 -6.43 41.32
CA GLY A 35 12.59 -7.25 42.48
C GLY A 35 11.88 -6.40 43.53
N GLY A 36 10.56 -6.54 43.65
CA GLY A 36 9.81 -6.16 44.86
C GLY A 36 8.62 -5.22 44.64
N GLY A 37 7.44 -5.70 45.02
CA GLY A 37 6.35 -4.84 45.49
C GLY A 37 5.03 -4.95 44.74
N ALA A 38 4.25 -6.00 45.02
CA ALA A 38 2.80 -5.85 45.10
C ALA A 38 2.45 -4.96 46.32
N VAL A 39 1.26 -4.35 46.30
CA VAL A 39 0.64 -3.37 47.24
C VAL A 39 0.90 -1.90 46.85
N PHE A 40 -0.05 -0.94 46.83
CA PHE A 40 -1.35 -0.80 47.50
C PHE A 40 -2.17 0.31 46.80
N PHE A 41 -3.49 0.19 46.79
CA PHE A 41 -4.47 1.26 46.55
C PHE A 41 -4.50 2.14 47.81
N GLU A 42 -4.28 3.46 47.77
CA GLU A 42 -4.99 4.43 48.63
C GLU A 42 -4.70 5.90 48.27
N ALA A 43 -5.67 6.75 48.57
CA ALA A 43 -5.76 8.16 48.24
C ALA A 43 -5.21 9.09 49.36
N SER A 44 -5.06 10.37 48.98
CA SER A 44 -5.10 11.60 49.79
C SER A 44 -3.81 12.21 50.37
N SER A 45 -3.50 13.40 49.80
CA SER A 45 -3.06 14.67 50.41
C SER A 45 -1.91 14.73 51.41
N SER A 46 -0.82 15.42 51.03
CA SER A 46 -0.44 16.77 51.52
C SER A 46 0.99 17.10 51.09
N GLY A 47 1.23 18.39 50.80
CA GLY A 47 2.39 18.86 50.04
C GLY A 47 3.74 18.85 50.76
N LEU A 48 4.78 19.23 50.02
CA LEU A 48 5.72 20.31 50.35
C LEU A 48 6.70 20.50 49.17
N ALA A 49 7.02 21.77 48.97
CA ALA A 49 8.08 22.42 48.22
C ALA A 49 9.22 21.61 47.55
N ASP A 50 9.73 22.25 46.48
CA ASP A 50 11.16 22.49 46.19
C ASP A 50 11.74 21.79 44.93
N VAL A 51 11.81 22.57 43.83
CA VAL A 51 12.99 22.92 42.98
C VAL A 51 13.87 21.74 42.46
N PRO A 52 14.34 21.72 41.17
CA PRO A 52 14.98 22.87 40.54
C PRO A 52 14.67 23.21 39.08
N MET A 53 14.66 24.52 38.91
CA MET A 53 15.19 25.31 37.82
C MET A 53 16.58 24.81 37.36
N GLN A 54 16.71 24.32 36.13
CA GLN A 54 17.88 24.72 35.33
C GLN A 54 17.59 24.68 33.84
N ALA A 55 17.93 25.81 33.23
CA ALA A 55 17.67 26.18 31.86
C ALA A 55 18.56 25.43 30.86
N SER A 56 18.08 25.45 29.63
CA SER A 56 18.74 25.02 28.40
C SER A 56 20.21 25.45 28.28
N PRO A 57 21.10 24.56 27.84
CA PRO A 57 22.25 24.92 27.03
C PRO A 57 21.85 24.76 25.55
N LEU A 58 21.11 25.75 25.04
CA LEU A 58 21.18 26.03 23.60
C LEU A 58 22.56 26.67 23.40
N SER A 59 23.32 26.16 22.43
CA SER A 59 24.65 26.61 21.97
C SER A 59 25.83 25.78 22.49
N GLN A 60 26.20 24.75 21.71
CA GLN A 60 27.57 24.54 21.23
C GLN A 60 27.67 23.18 20.56
N LEU A 61 27.62 23.16 19.22
CA LEU A 61 28.54 22.39 18.37
C LEU A 61 28.31 22.85 16.92
N GLN A 62 29.33 23.51 16.38
CA GLN A 62 29.42 24.08 15.04
C GLN A 62 29.24 23.03 13.92
N PRO A 63 28.74 23.44 12.74
CA PRO A 63 28.82 22.62 11.53
C PRO A 63 30.27 22.55 11.02
N ARG A 64 30.79 21.33 10.84
CA ARG A 64 32.09 21.10 10.19
C ARG A 64 31.92 21.21 8.65
N PRO A 65 32.67 22.10 7.96
CA PRO A 65 32.67 22.19 6.50
C PRO A 65 33.71 21.27 5.84
N LEU A 66 33.47 20.93 4.55
CA LEU A 66 34.43 20.48 3.52
C LEU A 66 34.87 18.98 3.64
N GLU A 67 34.79 18.10 2.63
CA GLU A 67 35.10 18.24 1.19
C GLU A 67 34.53 17.09 0.31
N PRO A 68 34.57 17.24 -1.02
CA PRO A 68 33.79 16.51 -2.02
C PRO A 68 34.53 15.29 -2.57
N GLU A 69 33.78 14.28 -3.01
CA GLU A 69 34.30 13.34 -4.01
C GLU A 69 33.27 13.19 -5.11
N ALA A 70 33.68 13.70 -6.26
CA ALA A 70 32.97 13.68 -7.51
C ALA A 70 33.15 12.31 -8.17
N THR A 71 32.08 11.69 -8.65
CA THR A 71 32.14 11.08 -9.99
C THR A 71 30.75 10.86 -10.59
N ASN A 72 30.53 11.60 -11.68
CA ASN A 72 29.74 11.23 -12.85
C ASN A 72 28.21 11.09 -12.74
N CYS A 73 27.55 12.25 -12.75
CA CYS A 73 26.31 12.42 -13.50
C CYS A 73 26.64 12.80 -14.95
N SER A 74 26.70 11.82 -15.86
CA SER A 74 26.66 12.11 -17.30
C SER A 74 25.22 12.18 -17.80
N SER A 75 24.81 13.43 -18.03
CA SER A 75 24.05 13.96 -19.17
C SER A 75 23.26 12.99 -20.07
N GLY A 76 21.97 13.30 -20.25
CA GLY A 76 21.17 12.78 -21.35
C GLY A 76 19.72 13.27 -21.36
N SER A 77 19.52 14.59 -21.43
CA SER A 77 18.23 15.18 -21.82
C SER A 77 18.21 15.31 -23.35
N PRO A 78 17.06 15.03 -24.00
CA PRO A 78 16.56 16.07 -24.89
C PRO A 78 15.04 16.33 -24.73
N GLU A 79 14.76 17.62 -24.60
CA GLU A 79 13.76 18.36 -25.38
C GLU A 79 12.30 17.88 -25.44
N ARG A 80 11.49 18.59 -24.64
CA ARG A 80 10.42 19.49 -25.12
C ARG A 80 9.78 19.11 -26.47
N LYS A 81 8.59 18.52 -26.40
CA LYS A 81 7.48 18.88 -27.31
C LYS A 81 6.21 19.12 -26.50
N ARG A 82 6.09 20.35 -26.02
CA ARG A 82 4.80 20.98 -25.73
C ARG A 82 4.08 21.17 -27.07
N ARG A 83 2.93 20.53 -27.26
CA ARG A 83 1.88 21.12 -28.10
C ARG A 83 0.77 21.57 -27.17
N ARG A 84 0.73 22.88 -26.95
CA ARG A 84 -0.46 23.61 -26.50
C ARG A 84 -1.51 23.46 -27.61
N SER A 85 -2.71 23.02 -27.28
CA SER A 85 -3.91 23.30 -28.07
C SER A 85 -4.62 24.46 -27.37
N SER A 86 -4.55 25.63 -27.98
CA SER A 86 -5.20 26.87 -27.52
C SER A 86 -5.92 27.48 -28.71
N LEU A 87 -7.19 27.85 -28.46
CA LEU A 87 -8.04 28.82 -29.17
C LEU A 87 -8.62 28.44 -30.53
N ASP A 88 -9.95 28.24 -30.54
CA ASP A 88 -10.99 29.05 -31.24
C ASP A 88 -12.35 28.51 -30.74
N ASN A 89 -13.17 29.17 -29.93
CA ASN A 89 -13.86 30.47 -29.96
C ASN A 89 -15.01 30.59 -30.99
N GLN A 90 -16.24 30.59 -30.44
CA GLN A 90 -17.51 31.20 -30.88
C GLN A 90 -18.35 30.59 -32.02
N ALA A 91 -19.58 30.18 -31.66
CA ALA A 91 -20.86 30.60 -32.25
C ALA A 91 -22.00 29.97 -31.42
N GLY A 92 -22.88 30.74 -30.79
CA GLY A 92 -24.21 31.03 -31.35
C GLY A 92 -25.10 29.78 -31.28
N GLY A 93 -25.90 29.60 -30.23
CA GLY A 93 -27.19 30.27 -30.14
C GLY A 93 -28.25 29.43 -30.85
N SER A 94 -29.17 28.83 -30.09
CA SER A 94 -30.61 28.70 -30.40
C SER A 94 -31.25 27.63 -29.53
N THR A 95 -32.04 28.12 -28.59
CA THR A 95 -33.25 27.52 -28.03
C THR A 95 -34.09 26.84 -29.10
N PRO A 96 -34.82 25.77 -28.75
CA PRO A 96 -36.19 25.67 -29.20
C PRO A 96 -37.13 25.52 -28.00
N ALA A 97 -37.99 26.53 -27.85
CA ALA A 97 -39.23 26.40 -27.10
C ALA A 97 -40.20 25.48 -27.86
N PRO A 98 -41.04 24.72 -27.15
CA PRO A 98 -42.39 24.45 -27.58
C PRO A 98 -43.35 25.26 -26.73
N GLY A 99 -43.87 26.33 -27.32
CA GLY A 99 -45.07 26.99 -26.81
C GLY A 99 -46.28 26.07 -27.01
N ARG A 100 -47.03 25.82 -25.94
CA ARG A 100 -48.47 25.53 -26.03
C ARG A 100 -49.21 26.33 -24.98
N HIS A 101 -50.10 27.16 -25.49
CA HIS A 101 -51.05 27.97 -24.75
C HIS A 101 -52.00 27.07 -23.95
N GLY A 102 -52.15 27.37 -22.66
CA GLY A 102 -53.19 26.84 -21.79
C GLY A 102 -53.68 27.96 -20.90
N HIS A 103 -54.73 28.65 -21.38
CA HIS A 103 -55.44 29.71 -20.68
C HIS A 103 -56.28 29.06 -19.58
N GLN A 104 -56.01 29.32 -18.30
CA GLN A 104 -57.02 29.13 -17.27
C GLN A 104 -56.87 30.20 -16.19
N GLN A 105 -57.88 31.07 -16.17
CA GLN A 105 -58.07 32.12 -15.20
C GLN A 105 -58.28 31.48 -13.81
N HIS A 106 -57.51 31.91 -12.81
CA HIS A 106 -57.94 31.81 -11.43
C HIS A 106 -57.60 33.14 -10.74
N GLN A 107 -58.64 33.96 -10.59
CA GLN A 107 -58.65 35.07 -9.64
C GLN A 107 -58.78 34.46 -8.24
N GLY A 108 -57.88 34.83 -7.33
CA GLY A 108 -58.00 34.43 -5.94
C GLY A 108 -56.74 34.71 -5.11
N ASN A 109 -56.71 35.91 -4.54
CA ASN A 109 -56.17 36.28 -3.24
C ASN A 109 -54.65 36.23 -2.97
N ASP A 110 -54.23 37.34 -2.36
CA ASP A 110 -52.90 37.66 -1.87
C ASP A 110 -52.40 36.76 -0.72
N ASP A 111 -51.07 36.64 -0.68
CA ASP A 111 -50.19 36.31 0.45
C ASP A 111 -50.36 34.95 1.12
N VAL A 112 -49.52 33.98 0.70
CA VAL A 112 -48.52 33.18 1.46
C VAL A 112 -47.98 32.10 0.50
N HIS A 113 -46.67 31.80 0.56
CA HIS A 113 -45.92 30.72 -0.15
C HIS A 113 -45.12 31.13 -1.39
N ALA A 114 -44.10 31.97 -1.21
CA ALA A 114 -42.99 32.10 -2.18
C ALA A 114 -41.73 31.33 -1.74
N ASP A 115 -41.71 30.74 -0.53
CA ASP A 115 -40.56 30.03 0.03
C ASP A 115 -40.52 28.53 -0.32
N ASP A 116 -41.67 27.89 -0.61
CA ASP A 116 -41.75 26.44 -0.85
C ASP A 116 -41.09 25.99 -2.17
N ASP A 117 -41.11 26.82 -3.22
CA ASP A 117 -40.52 26.49 -4.54
C ASP A 117 -38.97 26.37 -4.50
N ASP A 118 -38.31 27.19 -3.67
CA ASP A 118 -36.85 27.17 -3.53
C ASP A 118 -36.36 25.95 -2.74
N ASP A 119 -37.12 25.51 -1.73
CA ASP A 119 -36.85 24.29 -0.96
C ASP A 119 -37.01 23.02 -1.82
N ASP A 120 -38.04 22.96 -2.68
CA ASP A 120 -38.22 21.85 -3.63
C ASP A 120 -37.12 21.80 -4.69
N ALA A 121 -36.68 22.96 -5.20
CA ALA A 121 -35.58 23.05 -6.15
C ALA A 121 -34.24 22.62 -5.51
N MET A 122 -33.98 23.04 -4.27
CA MET A 122 -32.83 22.65 -3.45
C MET A 122 -32.85 21.14 -3.16
N ALA A 123 -33.99 20.59 -2.72
CA ALA A 123 -34.18 19.16 -2.47
C ALA A 123 -33.97 18.33 -3.74
N GLY A 124 -34.46 18.82 -4.89
CA GLY A 124 -34.20 18.20 -6.19
C GLY A 124 -32.72 18.23 -6.60
N ALA A 125 -32.00 19.32 -6.32
CA ALA A 125 -30.55 19.41 -6.56
C ALA A 125 -29.75 18.49 -5.64
N ILE A 126 -30.13 18.41 -4.35
CA ILE A 126 -29.56 17.47 -3.38
C ILE A 126 -29.80 16.04 -3.84
N GLY A 127 -31.01 15.71 -4.29
CA GLY A 127 -31.34 14.39 -4.84
C GLY A 127 -30.48 14.01 -6.05
N ARG A 128 -30.23 14.97 -6.97
CA ARG A 128 -29.31 14.77 -8.11
C ARG A 128 -27.86 14.55 -7.64
N CYS A 129 -27.38 15.34 -6.69
CA CYS A 129 -26.05 15.18 -6.11
C CYS A 129 -25.91 13.82 -5.42
N ALA A 130 -26.91 13.42 -4.63
CA ALA A 130 -26.95 12.12 -3.97
C ALA A 130 -26.95 10.98 -4.99
N ALA A 131 -27.72 11.07 -6.07
CA ALA A 131 -27.73 10.07 -7.14
C ALA A 131 -26.36 9.93 -7.82
N ILE A 132 -25.69 11.05 -8.13
CA ILE A 132 -24.34 11.04 -8.72
C ILE A 132 -23.34 10.40 -7.75
N LEU A 133 -23.40 10.74 -6.46
CA LEU A 133 -22.52 10.18 -5.44
C LEU A 133 -22.75 8.67 -5.27
N SER A 134 -24.00 8.20 -5.22
CA SER A 134 -24.32 6.78 -5.12
C SER A 134 -23.74 5.99 -6.29
N VAL A 135 -23.93 6.46 -7.52
CA VAL A 135 -23.37 5.82 -8.72
C VAL A 135 -21.85 5.84 -8.70
N ALA A 136 -21.23 6.96 -8.29
CA ALA A 136 -19.78 7.07 -8.20
C ALA A 136 -19.20 6.09 -7.17
N LEU A 137 -19.81 5.97 -5.99
CA LEU A 137 -19.38 5.04 -4.94
C LEU A 137 -19.52 3.59 -5.38
N GLU A 138 -20.67 3.20 -5.94
CA GLU A 138 -20.89 1.84 -6.43
C GLU A 138 -19.89 1.48 -7.55
N SER A 139 -19.61 2.41 -8.46
CA SER A 139 -18.61 2.19 -9.52
C SER A 139 -17.19 2.00 -8.97
N ARG A 140 -16.84 2.74 -7.91
CA ARG A 140 -15.54 2.65 -7.25
C ARG A 140 -15.41 1.34 -6.48
N ASP A 141 -16.45 0.93 -5.77
CA ASP A 141 -16.45 -0.33 -5.03
C ASP A 141 -16.40 -1.52 -5.99
N ALA A 142 -17.15 -1.48 -7.09
CA ALA A 142 -17.08 -2.49 -8.15
C ALA A 142 -15.69 -2.55 -8.82
N ALA A 143 -15.03 -1.41 -9.01
CA ALA A 143 -13.67 -1.36 -9.55
C ALA A 143 -12.63 -1.89 -8.55
N GLU A 144 -12.77 -1.56 -7.26
CA GLU A 144 -11.90 -2.07 -6.21
C GLU A 144 -12.03 -3.59 -6.05
N GLU A 145 -13.24 -4.10 -6.07
CA GLU A 145 -13.53 -5.52 -6.03
C GLU A 145 -12.93 -6.27 -7.24
N ARG A 146 -12.95 -5.67 -8.44
CA ARG A 146 -12.23 -6.22 -9.61
C ARG A 146 -10.73 -6.29 -9.37
N ARG A 147 -10.12 -5.22 -8.84
CA ARG A 147 -8.69 -5.19 -8.53
C ARG A 147 -8.32 -6.25 -7.48
N HIS A 148 -9.14 -6.41 -6.44
CA HIS A 148 -8.91 -7.42 -5.41
C HIS A 148 -8.93 -8.83 -6.01
N ARG A 149 -9.93 -9.14 -6.85
CA ARG A 149 -9.98 -10.43 -7.56
C ARG A 149 -8.77 -10.65 -8.46
N GLU A 150 -8.34 -9.62 -9.19
CA GLU A 150 -7.15 -9.70 -10.04
C GLU A 150 -5.88 -9.96 -9.24
N VAL A 151 -5.73 -9.30 -8.08
CA VAL A 151 -4.61 -9.53 -7.15
C VAL A 151 -4.64 -10.96 -6.65
N MET A 152 -5.77 -11.45 -6.15
CA MET A 152 -5.91 -12.83 -5.68
C MET A 152 -5.59 -13.84 -6.78
N ALA A 153 -6.11 -13.65 -7.98
CA ALA A 153 -5.82 -14.52 -9.12
C ALA A 153 -4.34 -14.47 -9.54
N ALA A 154 -3.69 -13.30 -9.43
CA ALA A 154 -2.27 -13.15 -9.73
C ALA A 154 -1.39 -13.82 -8.67
N GLU A 155 -1.73 -13.67 -7.39
CA GLU A 155 -1.03 -14.32 -6.27
C GLU A 155 -1.17 -15.83 -6.34
N GLU A 156 -2.37 -16.34 -6.62
CA GLU A 156 -2.62 -17.75 -6.80
C GLU A 156 -1.81 -18.32 -7.99
N ARG A 157 -1.85 -17.64 -9.14
CA ARG A 157 -1.03 -18.02 -10.31
C ARG A 157 0.46 -18.04 -9.99
N ARG A 158 0.95 -17.04 -9.24
CA ARG A 158 2.36 -16.96 -8.82
C ARG A 158 2.73 -18.06 -7.81
N GLY A 159 1.80 -18.41 -6.92
CA GLY A 159 1.94 -19.54 -6.00
C GLY A 159 2.10 -20.85 -6.76
N ARG A 160 1.17 -21.12 -7.68
CA ARG A 160 1.20 -22.32 -8.54
C ARG A 160 2.50 -22.44 -9.34
N ALA A 161 2.96 -21.35 -9.96
CA ALA A 161 4.21 -21.36 -10.73
C ALA A 161 5.46 -21.65 -9.86
N ARG A 162 5.49 -21.15 -8.63
CA ARG A 162 6.59 -21.45 -7.69
C ARG A 162 6.55 -22.90 -7.23
N GLN A 163 5.37 -23.44 -6.98
CA GLN A 163 5.22 -24.84 -6.59
C GLN A 163 5.66 -25.77 -7.73
N ALA A 164 5.18 -25.54 -8.94
CA ALA A 164 5.59 -26.31 -10.12
C ALA A 164 7.11 -26.32 -10.35
N ARG A 165 7.81 -25.22 -10.03
CA ARG A 165 9.28 -25.16 -10.09
C ARG A 165 9.96 -26.05 -9.04
N ARG A 166 9.39 -26.14 -7.84
CA ARG A 166 9.90 -27.05 -6.79
C ARG A 166 9.64 -28.50 -7.19
N ASP A 167 8.42 -28.81 -7.61
CA ASP A 167 8.05 -30.17 -8.04
C ASP A 167 8.93 -30.63 -9.21
N ALA A 168 9.17 -29.78 -10.21
CA ALA A 168 10.07 -30.08 -11.32
C ALA A 168 11.53 -30.28 -10.86
N SER A 169 11.99 -29.51 -9.87
CA SER A 169 13.33 -29.69 -9.29
C SER A 169 13.46 -31.01 -8.54
N GLU A 170 12.43 -31.42 -7.80
CA GLU A 170 12.38 -32.71 -7.11
C GLU A 170 12.36 -33.87 -8.11
N GLN A 171 11.58 -33.74 -9.18
CA GLN A 171 11.57 -34.70 -10.30
C GLN A 171 12.93 -34.81 -10.99
N CYS A 172 13.65 -33.69 -11.15
CA CYS A 172 15.00 -33.69 -11.73
C CYS A 172 16.00 -34.43 -10.83
N VAL A 173 15.99 -34.15 -9.52
CA VAL A 173 16.88 -34.81 -8.56
C VAL A 173 16.58 -36.31 -8.45
N THR A 174 15.30 -36.68 -8.40
CA THR A 174 14.88 -38.09 -8.39
C THR A 174 15.27 -38.80 -9.69
N GLY A 175 15.13 -38.14 -10.84
CA GLY A 175 15.60 -38.66 -12.13
C GLY A 175 17.13 -38.85 -12.16
N LEU A 176 17.89 -37.91 -11.62
CA LEU A 176 19.34 -38.02 -11.49
C LEU A 176 19.73 -39.21 -10.60
N ALA A 177 19.09 -39.35 -9.43
CA ALA A 177 19.35 -40.47 -8.51
C ALA A 177 19.06 -41.83 -9.16
N ALA A 178 17.98 -41.93 -9.94
CA ALA A 178 17.65 -43.13 -10.70
C ALA A 178 18.72 -43.45 -11.76
N ALA A 179 19.18 -42.46 -12.52
CA ALA A 179 20.22 -42.65 -13.53
C ALA A 179 21.57 -43.07 -12.92
N VAL A 180 21.97 -42.47 -11.79
CA VAL A 180 23.17 -42.87 -11.05
C VAL A 180 23.06 -44.31 -10.55
N SER A 181 21.88 -44.69 -10.04
CA SER A 181 21.63 -46.06 -9.59
C SER A 181 21.72 -47.07 -10.74
N GLN A 182 21.18 -46.73 -11.92
CA GLN A 182 21.30 -47.56 -13.13
C GLN A 182 22.75 -47.64 -13.64
N LEU A 183 23.50 -46.55 -13.59
CA LEU A 183 24.91 -46.53 -13.97
C LEU A 183 25.75 -47.41 -13.04
N ALA A 184 25.56 -47.26 -11.72
CA ALA A 184 26.24 -48.09 -10.73
C ALA A 184 25.91 -49.58 -10.92
N GLY A 185 24.64 -49.90 -11.17
CA GLY A 185 24.21 -51.26 -11.51
C GLY A 185 24.88 -51.79 -12.77
N SER A 186 24.97 -50.97 -13.82
CA SER A 186 25.62 -51.34 -15.08
C SER A 186 27.13 -51.56 -14.92
N MET A 187 27.81 -50.72 -14.13
CA MET A 187 29.23 -50.87 -13.83
C MET A 187 29.50 -52.15 -13.01
N LEU A 188 28.67 -52.44 -12.01
CA LEU A 188 28.76 -53.69 -11.23
C LEU A 188 28.53 -54.92 -12.11
N ALA A 189 27.50 -54.90 -12.97
CA ALA A 189 27.23 -55.97 -13.91
C ALA A 189 28.38 -56.18 -14.91
N LEU A 190 28.98 -55.09 -15.41
CA LEU A 190 30.15 -55.16 -16.29
C LEU A 190 31.38 -55.72 -15.58
N ALA A 191 31.64 -55.30 -14.34
CA ALA A 191 32.71 -55.82 -13.52
C ALA A 191 32.51 -57.31 -13.21
N ALA A 192 31.28 -57.73 -12.89
CA ALA A 192 30.93 -59.14 -12.69
C ALA A 192 31.13 -59.96 -13.97
N LYS A 193 30.71 -59.45 -15.14
CA LYS A 193 30.93 -60.11 -16.44
C LYS A 193 32.42 -60.26 -16.78
N ARG A 194 33.26 -59.29 -16.40
CA ARG A 194 34.73 -59.40 -16.53
C ARG A 194 35.37 -60.36 -15.53
N ARG A 195 34.73 -60.61 -14.39
CA ARG A 195 35.23 -61.49 -13.32
C ARG A 195 34.70 -62.92 -13.40
N ALA A 196 33.75 -63.20 -14.30
CA ALA A 196 33.33 -64.55 -14.64
C ALA A 196 34.53 -65.34 -15.20
N PRO A 197 34.91 -66.48 -14.60
CA PRO A 197 36.11 -67.21 -14.99
C PRO A 197 35.99 -67.74 -16.41
N ALA A 198 37.05 -67.59 -17.21
CA ALA A 198 37.19 -68.32 -18.46
C ALA A 198 37.00 -69.82 -18.17
N ALA A 199 35.99 -70.42 -18.78
CA ALA A 199 35.67 -71.83 -18.58
C ALA A 199 36.91 -72.70 -18.85
N PRO A 200 37.23 -73.68 -17.98
CA PRO A 200 38.29 -74.63 -18.27
C PRO A 200 37.87 -75.51 -19.45
N LYS A 201 38.77 -75.64 -20.43
CA LYS A 201 38.67 -76.64 -21.52
C LYS A 201 39.13 -78.00 -21.03
#